data_AF-A0A2N5PT40-F1
#
_entry.id   AF-A0A2N5PT40-F1
#
_cell.length_a   1.000
_cell.length_b   1.000
_cell.length_c   1.000
_cell.angle_alpha   90.00
_cell.angle_beta   90.00
_cell.angle_gamma   90.00
#
_symmetry.space_group_name_H-M   'P 1'
#
loop_
_entity.id
_entity.type
_entity.pdbx_description
1 polymer ?
#
loop_
_entity_poly.entity_id
_entity_poly.type
_entity_poly.pdbx_seq_one_letter_code
_entity_poly.pdbx_strand_id
1 'polypeptide(L)'
;MKRRNVKMWIVIFLGGALLTGYALYRQAVRESGSRFQCRHCGHTFRTEWKNLFLATHSWGEYKLKCPNCGAADYCANLDKKKKK
;
A
#
# COMPACT_ATOMS: atom_id res chain seq x y z
N MET A 1 21.78 37.49 6.41
CA MET A 1 21.84 36.43 5.38
C MET A 1 21.30 35.04 5.80
N LYS A 2 20.49 34.89 6.86
CA LYS A 2 20.07 33.57 7.37
C LYS A 2 18.69 33.06 6.89
N ARG A 3 17.80 33.96 6.41
CA ARG A 3 16.41 33.61 5.99
C ARG A 3 16.26 32.97 4.60
N ARG A 4 17.16 33.24 3.64
CA ARG A 4 17.08 32.67 2.26
C ARG A 4 17.38 31.17 2.24
N ASN A 5 18.37 30.74 3.03
CA ASN A 5 18.70 29.31 3.16
C ASN A 5 17.61 28.49 3.85
N VAL A 6 16.90 29.08 4.82
CA VAL A 6 15.76 28.41 5.48
C VAL A 6 14.61 28.19 4.49
N LYS A 7 14.23 29.21 3.71
CA LYS A 7 13.21 29.05 2.67
C LYS A 7 13.61 28.00 1.64
N MET A 8 14.87 27.99 1.21
CA MET A 8 15.39 27.03 0.22
C MET A 8 15.39 25.60 0.76
N TRP A 9 15.82 25.38 2.01
CA TRP A 9 15.72 24.09 2.69
C TRP A 9 14.26 23.64 2.83
N ILE A 10 13.34 24.54 3.19
CA ILE A 10 11.90 24.24 3.27
C ILE A 10 11.38 23.71 1.92
N VAL A 11 11.71 24.36 0.79
CA VAL A 11 11.24 23.88 -0.52
C VAL A 11 11.83 22.51 -0.88
N ILE A 12 13.09 22.26 -0.53
CA ILE A 12 13.76 20.97 -0.76
C ILE A 12 13.08 19.86 0.07
N PHE A 13 12.80 20.11 1.35
CA PHE A 13 12.08 19.14 2.19
C PHE A 13 10.64 18.92 1.73
N LEU A 14 9.93 19.98 1.36
CA LEU A 14 8.56 19.87 0.82
C LEU A 14 8.53 19.10 -0.50
N GLY A 15 9.48 19.40 -1.40
CA GLY A 15 9.63 18.65 -2.66
C GLY A 15 9.98 17.19 -2.44
N GLY A 16 10.90 16.91 -1.50
CA GLY A 16 11.26 15.54 -1.12
C GLY A 16 10.09 14.77 -0.49
N ALA A 17 9.30 15.42 0.37
CA ALA A 17 8.10 14.83 0.97
C ALA A 17 7.03 14.53 -0.09
N LEU A 18 6.83 15.40 -1.07
CA LEU A 18 5.91 15.17 -2.18
C LEU A 18 6.35 13.99 -3.07
N LEU A 19 7.64 13.91 -3.41
CA LEU A 19 8.18 12.82 -4.22
C LEU A 19 8.08 11.46 -3.51
N THR A 20 8.41 11.41 -2.23
CA THR A 20 8.28 10.19 -1.43
C THR A 20 6.82 9.78 -1.27
N GLY A 21 5.91 10.71 -0.98
CA GLY A 21 4.47 10.45 -0.95
C GLY A 21 3.94 9.91 -2.28
N TYR A 22 4.36 10.51 -3.40
CA TYR A 22 3.99 10.03 -4.74
C TYR A 22 4.52 8.63 -5.03
N ALA A 23 5.76 8.32 -4.61
CA ALA A 23 6.34 6.98 -4.77
C ALA A 23 5.56 5.91 -3.99
N LEU A 24 5.16 6.21 -2.74
CA LEU A 24 4.34 5.32 -1.91
C LEU A 24 2.95 5.10 -2.52
N TYR A 25 2.31 6.18 -2.99
CA TYR A 25 1.04 6.09 -3.72
C TYR A 25 1.15 5.18 -4.94
N ARG A 26 2.18 5.38 -5.78
CA ARG A 26 2.41 4.57 -6.97
C ARG A 26 2.71 3.11 -6.65
N GLN A 27 3.33 2.83 -5.51
CA GLN A 27 3.54 1.47 -5.03
C GLN A 27 2.23 0.81 -4.60
N ALA A 28 1.41 1.52 -3.81
CA ALA A 28 0.09 1.03 -3.37
C ALA A 28 -0.86 0.75 -4.55
N VAL A 29 -0.88 1.61 -5.57
CA VAL A 29 -1.69 1.41 -6.78
C VAL A 29 -1.25 0.16 -7.54
N ARG A 30 0.07 -0.05 -7.72
CA ARG A 30 0.57 -1.27 -8.37
C ARG A 30 0.19 -2.53 -7.58
N GLU A 31 0.30 -2.48 -6.26
CA GLU A 31 0.03 -3.63 -5.42
C GLU A 31 -1.47 -3.93 -5.26
N SER A 32 -2.34 -2.92 -5.36
CA SER A 32 -3.79 -3.09 -5.42
C SER A 32 -4.28 -3.80 -6.69
N GLY A 33 -3.52 -3.71 -7.79
CA GLY A 33 -3.79 -4.44 -9.02
C GLY A 33 -3.57 -5.97 -8.91
N SER A 34 -2.87 -6.41 -7.86
CA SER A 34 -2.58 -7.81 -7.60
C SER A 34 -3.80 -8.61 -7.12
N ARG A 35 -3.74 -9.93 -7.29
CA ARG A 35 -4.76 -10.84 -6.78
C ARG A 35 -4.45 -11.22 -5.33
N PHE A 36 -5.42 -11.00 -4.45
CA PHE A 36 -5.36 -11.39 -3.04
C PHE A 36 -6.23 -12.62 -2.81
N GLN A 37 -5.72 -13.58 -2.05
CA GLN A 37 -6.47 -14.77 -1.66
C GLN A 37 -6.84 -14.70 -0.19
N CYS A 38 -8.13 -14.84 0.10
CA CYS A 38 -8.61 -14.99 1.47
C CYS A 38 -8.28 -16.40 2.00
N ARG A 39 -7.77 -16.50 3.24
CA ARG A 39 -7.49 -17.80 3.88
C ARG A 39 -8.75 -18.58 4.26
N HIS A 40 -9.83 -17.89 4.63
CA HIS A 40 -11.04 -18.55 5.15
C HIS A 40 -11.90 -19.17 4.06
N CYS A 41 -12.09 -18.48 2.93
CA CYS A 41 -12.93 -18.95 1.83
C CYS A 41 -12.13 -19.36 0.59
N GLY A 42 -10.81 -19.16 0.56
CA GLY A 42 -9.97 -19.44 -0.61
C GLY A 42 -10.22 -18.52 -1.81
N HIS A 43 -11.19 -17.61 -1.73
CA HIS A 43 -11.61 -16.76 -2.83
C HIS A 43 -10.53 -15.73 -3.18
N THR A 44 -10.32 -15.54 -4.49
CA THR A 44 -9.38 -14.54 -5.00
C THR A 44 -10.11 -13.27 -5.39
N PHE A 45 -9.62 -12.12 -4.96
CA PHE A 45 -10.23 -10.82 -5.26
C PHE A 45 -9.16 -9.74 -5.45
N ARG A 46 -9.57 -8.61 -6.02
CA ARG A 46 -8.77 -7.39 -6.10
C ARG A 46 -9.27 -6.41 -5.06
N THR A 47 -8.35 -5.70 -4.41
CA THR A 47 -8.68 -4.65 -3.45
C THR A 47 -8.35 -3.29 -4.05
N GLU A 48 -9.00 -2.24 -3.58
CA GLU A 48 -8.58 -0.87 -3.92
C GLU A 48 -7.28 -0.49 -3.19
N TRP A 49 -6.51 0.40 -3.80
CA TRP A 49 -5.27 0.92 -3.22
C TRP A 49 -5.49 1.61 -1.87
N LYS A 50 -6.65 2.26 -1.67
CA LYS A 50 -7.00 2.92 -0.40
C LYS A 50 -7.06 1.90 0.74
N ASN A 51 -7.74 0.79 0.51
CA ASN A 51 -7.85 -0.28 1.50
C ASN A 51 -6.49 -0.90 1.79
N LEU A 52 -5.62 -1.05 0.79
CA LEU A 52 -4.27 -1.59 0.97
C LEU A 52 -3.35 -0.61 1.72
N PHE A 53 -3.48 0.69 1.44
CA PHE A 53 -2.68 1.75 2.07
C PHE A 53 -3.04 1.92 3.56
N LEU A 54 -4.32 1.78 3.90
CA LEU A 54 -4.80 1.82 5.29
C LEU A 54 -4.76 0.46 5.99
N ALA A 55 -4.57 -0.64 5.25
CA ALA A 55 -4.56 -1.98 5.84
C ALA A 55 -3.31 -2.20 6.70
N THR A 56 -3.52 -2.81 7.85
CA THR A 56 -2.44 -3.41 8.63
C THR A 56 -1.83 -4.55 7.82
N HIS A 57 -0.53 -4.50 7.59
CA HIS A 57 0.22 -5.55 6.93
C HIS A 57 1.18 -6.22 7.92
N SER A 58 1.31 -7.53 7.86
CA SER A 58 2.22 -8.32 8.69
C SER A 58 2.84 -9.42 7.85
N TRP A 59 4.18 -9.47 7.78
CA TRP A 59 4.95 -10.50 7.06
C TRP A 59 4.41 -10.90 5.67
N GLY A 60 3.98 -9.92 4.87
CA GLY A 60 3.50 -10.15 3.50
C GLY A 60 2.01 -10.48 3.38
N GLU A 61 1.28 -10.43 4.48
CA GLU A 61 -0.18 -10.57 4.53
C GLU A 61 -0.84 -9.24 4.87
N TYR A 62 -2.00 -9.00 4.27
CA TYR A 62 -2.74 -7.74 4.40
C TYR A 62 -4.10 -8.02 5.04
N LYS A 63 -4.44 -7.30 6.10
CA LYS A 63 -5.75 -7.41 6.74
C LYS A 63 -6.79 -6.71 5.86
N LEU A 64 -7.50 -7.47 5.05
CA LEU A 64 -8.44 -6.98 4.05
C LEU A 64 -9.83 -7.55 4.32
N LYS A 65 -10.86 -6.73 4.11
CA LYS A 65 -12.24 -7.20 4.18
C LYS A 65 -12.59 -7.96 2.91
N CYS A 66 -12.81 -9.25 3.05
CA CYS A 66 -13.23 -10.15 1.98
C CYS A 66 -14.66 -9.79 1.53
N PRO A 67 -14.90 -9.48 0.23
CA PRO A 67 -16.24 -9.15 -0.25
C PRO A 67 -17.21 -10.34 -0.25
N ASN A 68 -16.68 -11.57 -0.35
CA ASN A 68 -17.49 -12.79 -0.40
C ASN A 68 -17.88 -13.29 1.00
N CYS A 69 -16.95 -13.21 1.95
CA CYS A 69 -17.10 -13.78 3.28
C CYS A 69 -17.30 -12.75 4.40
N GLY A 70 -17.16 -11.46 4.11
CA GLY A 70 -17.33 -10.36 5.06
C GLY A 70 -16.24 -10.27 6.15
N ALA A 71 -15.43 -11.31 6.31
CA ALA A 71 -14.34 -11.39 7.28
C ALA A 71 -13.22 -10.39 6.96
N ALA A 72 -12.75 -9.69 7.99
CA ALA A 72 -11.61 -8.77 7.94
C ALA A 72 -10.36 -9.50 8.43
N ASP A 73 -9.82 -10.35 7.56
CA ASP A 73 -8.73 -11.26 7.89
C ASP A 73 -7.50 -11.05 7.00
N TYR A 74 -6.40 -11.70 7.39
CA TYR A 74 -5.15 -11.68 6.66
C TYR A 74 -5.29 -12.40 5.30
N CYS A 75 -5.26 -11.62 4.24
CA CYS A 75 -5.29 -12.07 2.85
C CYS A 75 -3.86 -12.07 2.29
N ALA A 76 -3.50 -13.13 1.57
CA ALA A 76 -2.18 -13.28 0.97
C ALA A 76 -2.15 -12.74 -0.46
N ASN A 77 -1.11 -11.99 -0.82
CA ASN A 77 -0.89 -11.56 -2.20
C ASN A 77 -0.32 -12.74 -3.03
N LEU A 78 -1.03 -13.15 -4.08
CA LEU A 78 -0.64 -14.27 -4.94
C LEU A 78 0.48 -13.92 -5.91
N ASP A 79 0.58 -12.65 -6.34
CA ASP A 79 1.61 -12.22 -7.28
C ASP A 79 2.99 -12.17 -6.64
N LYS A 80 3.08 -11.98 -5.31
CA LYS A 80 4.35 -12.13 -4.56
C LYS A 80 4.73 -13.61 -4.38
N LYS A 81 3.77 -14.54 -4.28
CA LYS A 81 4.06 -15.98 -4.15
C LYS A 81 4.71 -16.58 -5.40
N LYS A 82 4.45 -16.04 -6.59
CA LYS A 82 5.03 -16.53 -7.87
C LYS A 82 6.54 -16.28 -8.04
N LYS A 83 7.15 -15.46 -7.19
CA LYS A 83 8.60 -15.14 -7.27
C LYS A 83 9.49 -16.02 -6.38
N LYS A 84 8.95 -17.09 -5.78
CA LYS A 84 9.73 -18.04 -4.97
C LYS A 84 9.95 -19.34 -5.73
#